data_AF-A0A0V0QIP2-F1
#
_entry.id   AF-A0A0V0QIP2-F1
#
_cell.length_a   1.000
_cell.length_b   1.000
_cell.length_c   1.000
_cell.angle_alpha   90.00
_cell.angle_beta   90.00
_cell.angle_gamma   90.00
#
_symmetry.space_group_name_H-M   'P 1'
#
loop_
_entity.id
_entity.type
_entity.pdbx_description
1 polymer ?
#
loop_
_entity_poly.entity_id
_entity_poly.type
_entity_poly.pdbx_seq_one_letter_code
_entity_poly.pdbx_strand_id
1 'polypeptide(L)'
;MSFNQEKVQQEVVRFQKEIDEEVKGLQAIQKEMQGYGQSRQKLVEQETESSLVKTQFDKLESDAKVYKLVGNILVNQSHDESNQTIQKRLDYIKNELQRIEGLIKEGENKALQKREKIQKIQETYYRFMQAQQQAMQEAVKKAQEGDTSQLSPEQLQVLQQQMAQMQLNNINQQQQQKK
;
A
#
# COMPACT_ATOMS: atom_id res chain seq x y z
N MET A 1 -35.65 -19.09 10.97
CA MET A 1 -34.22 -18.95 11.35
C MET A 1 -33.30 -18.50 10.20
N SER A 2 -33.69 -18.62 8.91
CA SER A 2 -32.87 -18.23 7.74
C SER A 2 -32.51 -16.72 7.65
N PHE A 3 -33.38 -15.81 8.11
CA PHE A 3 -33.19 -14.35 8.01
C PHE A 3 -31.96 -13.80 8.79
N ASN A 4 -31.53 -14.48 9.86
CA ASN A 4 -30.37 -14.03 10.64
C ASN A 4 -29.05 -14.39 9.93
N GLN A 5 -28.98 -15.58 9.32
CA GLN A 5 -27.80 -16.08 8.63
C GLN A 5 -27.49 -15.27 7.36
N GLU A 6 -28.53 -14.85 6.64
CA GLU A 6 -28.39 -14.01 5.44
C GLU A 6 -27.80 -12.63 5.76
N LYS A 7 -28.22 -11.99 6.87
CA LYS A 7 -27.64 -10.72 7.32
C LYS A 7 -26.17 -10.84 7.72
N VAL A 8 -25.80 -11.92 8.41
CA VAL A 8 -24.38 -12.16 8.75
C VAL A 8 -23.55 -12.30 7.47
N GLN A 9 -24.05 -13.05 6.50
CA GLN A 9 -23.37 -13.23 5.22
C GLN A 9 -23.19 -11.90 4.47
N GLN A 10 -24.21 -11.04 4.47
CA GLN A 10 -24.14 -9.71 3.85
C GLN A 10 -23.07 -8.82 4.50
N GLU A 11 -22.97 -8.78 5.83
CA GLU A 11 -21.92 -7.99 6.51
C GLU A 11 -20.52 -8.54 6.24
N VAL A 12 -20.34 -9.87 6.18
CA VAL A 12 -19.04 -10.47 5.82
C VAL A 12 -18.62 -10.06 4.42
N VAL A 13 -19.54 -10.12 3.44
CA VAL A 13 -19.28 -9.69 2.06
C VAL A 13 -18.98 -8.19 2.00
N ARG A 14 -19.68 -7.38 2.80
CA ARG A 14 -19.40 -5.94 2.91
C ARG A 14 -17.98 -5.67 3.41
N PHE A 15 -17.54 -6.32 4.49
CA PHE A 15 -16.16 -6.18 5.00
C PHE A 15 -15.12 -6.60 3.97
N GLN A 16 -15.34 -7.71 3.26
CA GLN A 16 -14.45 -8.16 2.20
C GLN A 16 -14.33 -7.11 1.08
N LYS A 17 -15.47 -6.56 0.65
CA LYS A 17 -15.50 -5.52 -0.39
C LYS A 17 -14.76 -4.25 0.04
N GLU A 18 -14.98 -3.78 1.27
CA GLU A 18 -14.28 -2.60 1.81
C GLU A 18 -12.77 -2.84 1.89
N ILE A 19 -12.32 -4.02 2.33
CA ILE A 19 -10.89 -4.36 2.36
C ILE A 19 -10.32 -4.39 0.93
N ASP A 20 -10.99 -5.05 -0.01
CA ASP A 20 -10.53 -5.17 -1.39
C ASP A 20 -10.39 -3.80 -2.07
N GLU A 21 -11.34 -2.89 -1.82
CA GLU A 21 -11.27 -1.51 -2.33
C GLU A 21 -10.08 -0.74 -1.76
N GLU A 22 -9.84 -0.83 -0.44
CA GLU A 22 -8.71 -0.17 0.20
C GLU A 22 -7.37 -0.76 -0.23
N VAL A 23 -7.28 -2.08 -0.41
CA VAL A 23 -6.08 -2.79 -0.92
C VAL A 23 -5.77 -2.39 -2.36
N LYS A 24 -6.78 -2.34 -3.24
CA LYS A 24 -6.59 -1.86 -4.62
C LYS A 24 -6.08 -0.42 -4.65
N GLY A 25 -6.64 0.44 -3.80
CA GLY A 25 -6.17 1.82 -3.63
C GLY A 25 -4.71 1.89 -3.18
N LEU A 26 -4.32 1.07 -2.19
CA LEU A 26 -2.94 1.00 -1.71
C LEU A 26 -1.97 0.53 -2.80
N GLN A 27 -2.35 -0.50 -3.57
CA GLN A 27 -1.54 -1.01 -4.69
C GLN A 27 -1.34 0.05 -5.79
N ALA A 28 -2.38 0.82 -6.10
CA ALA A 28 -2.29 1.92 -7.07
C ALA A 28 -1.29 2.99 -6.61
N ILE A 29 -1.37 3.43 -5.35
CA ILE A 29 -0.43 4.39 -4.77
C ILE A 29 1.01 3.86 -4.82
N GLN A 30 1.22 2.59 -4.46
CA GLN A 30 2.56 1.98 -4.51
C GLN A 30 3.13 1.97 -5.93
N LYS A 31 2.30 1.69 -6.94
CA LYS A 31 2.70 1.71 -8.35
C LYS A 31 3.08 3.12 -8.82
N GLU A 32 2.29 4.13 -8.44
CA GLU A 32 2.61 5.53 -8.74
C GLU A 32 3.93 5.95 -8.10
N MET A 33 4.13 5.64 -6.82
CA MET A 33 5.37 5.92 -6.10
C MET A 33 6.59 5.25 -6.75
N GLN A 34 6.44 4.02 -7.26
CA GLN A 34 7.51 3.36 -8.01
C GLN A 34 7.86 4.15 -9.29
N GLY A 35 6.86 4.65 -10.01
CA GLY A 35 7.06 5.52 -11.18
C GLY A 35 7.76 6.84 -10.83
N TYR A 36 7.40 7.46 -9.70
CA TYR A 36 8.10 8.64 -9.18
C TYR A 36 9.54 8.33 -8.79
N GLY A 37 9.80 7.18 -8.18
CA GLY A 37 11.16 6.72 -7.85
C GLY A 37 12.07 6.60 -9.07
N GLN A 38 11.58 6.00 -10.16
CA GLN A 38 12.32 5.91 -11.43
C GLN A 38 12.57 7.29 -12.04
N SER A 39 11.58 8.18 -11.99
CA SER A 39 11.71 9.55 -12.52
C SER A 39 12.72 10.36 -11.71
N ARG A 40 12.69 10.22 -10.37
CA ARG A 40 13.67 10.83 -9.47
C ARG A 40 15.08 10.36 -9.79
N GLN A 41 15.29 9.06 -9.98
CA GLN A 41 16.61 8.52 -10.30
C GLN A 41 17.18 9.16 -11.58
N LYS A 42 16.39 9.24 -12.65
CA LYS A 42 16.81 9.89 -13.91
C LYS A 42 17.16 11.37 -13.73
N LEU A 43 16.38 12.09 -12.93
CA LEU A 43 16.67 13.51 -12.65
C LEU A 43 17.94 13.70 -11.82
N VAL A 44 18.22 12.81 -10.87
CA VAL A 44 19.47 12.83 -10.09
C VAL A 44 20.68 12.59 -11.00
N GLU A 45 20.59 11.64 -11.93
CA GLU A 45 21.63 11.41 -12.94
C GLU A 45 21.86 12.68 -13.79
N GLN A 46 20.78 13.30 -14.28
CA GLN A 46 20.87 14.56 -15.05
C GLN A 46 21.41 15.74 -14.25
N GLU A 47 21.07 15.84 -12.95
CA GLU A 47 21.58 16.87 -12.05
C GLU A 47 23.09 16.70 -11.86
N THR A 48 23.54 15.47 -11.62
CA THR A 48 24.96 15.13 -11.45
C THR A 48 25.76 15.52 -12.70
N GLU A 49 25.28 15.14 -13.89
CA GLU A 49 25.92 15.49 -15.16
C GLU A 49 25.95 17.01 -15.37
N SER A 50 24.82 17.69 -15.17
CA SER A 50 24.72 19.14 -15.40
C SER A 50 25.56 19.93 -14.39
N SER A 51 25.65 19.45 -13.14
CA SER A 51 26.45 20.04 -12.07
C SER A 51 27.94 19.87 -12.34
N LEU A 52 28.34 18.70 -12.84
CA LEU A 52 29.70 18.46 -13.32
C LEU A 52 30.06 19.41 -14.47
N VAL A 53 29.17 19.55 -15.48
CA VAL A 53 29.37 20.48 -16.59
C VAL A 53 29.52 21.91 -16.07
N LYS A 54 28.65 22.37 -15.15
CA LYS A 54 28.77 23.70 -14.54
C LYS A 54 30.11 23.88 -13.83
N THR A 55 30.53 22.89 -13.05
CA THR A 55 31.80 22.91 -12.31
C THR A 55 33.01 23.02 -13.23
N GLN A 56 33.00 22.34 -14.39
CA GLN A 56 34.08 22.48 -15.37
C GLN A 56 33.97 23.79 -16.15
N PHE A 57 32.76 24.22 -16.47
CA PHE A 57 32.49 25.48 -17.17
C PHE A 57 32.97 26.68 -16.37
N ASP A 58 32.78 26.67 -15.05
CA ASP A 58 33.22 27.74 -14.14
C ASP A 58 34.75 27.87 -14.01
N LYS A 59 35.50 26.90 -14.52
CA LYS A 59 36.96 26.95 -14.58
C LYS A 59 37.48 27.54 -15.89
N LEU A 60 36.61 27.80 -16.86
CA LEU A 60 37.00 28.40 -18.12
C LEU A 60 37.33 29.88 -17.92
N GLU A 61 38.28 30.38 -18.70
CA GLU A 61 38.57 31.80 -18.80
C GLU A 61 37.39 32.54 -19.45
N SER A 62 37.17 33.80 -19.09
CA SER A 62 36.00 34.56 -19.56
C SER A 62 35.99 34.83 -21.06
N ASP A 63 37.14 34.73 -21.73
CA ASP A 63 37.31 34.87 -23.18
C ASP A 63 37.39 33.50 -23.91
N ALA A 64 37.21 32.39 -23.19
CA ALA A 64 37.17 31.06 -23.79
C ALA A 64 36.06 30.94 -24.82
N LYS A 65 36.38 30.38 -26.00
CA LYS A 65 35.40 30.14 -27.06
C LYS A 65 34.54 28.94 -26.72
N VAL A 66 33.24 29.16 -26.54
CA VAL A 66 32.27 28.09 -26.26
C VAL A 66 31.49 27.77 -27.53
N TYR A 67 31.37 26.47 -27.83
CA TYR A 67 30.58 25.99 -28.95
C TYR A 67 29.52 25.01 -28.47
N LYS A 68 28.29 25.18 -28.94
CA LYS A 68 27.16 24.27 -28.70
C LYS A 68 26.97 23.37 -29.93
N LEU A 69 26.88 22.07 -29.71
CA LEU A 69 26.50 21.11 -30.75
C LEU A 69 24.99 21.20 -31.02
N VAL A 70 24.63 21.49 -32.27
CA VAL A 70 23.24 21.52 -32.76
C VAL A 70 23.16 20.63 -34.00
N GLY A 71 22.54 19.46 -33.88
CA GLY A 71 22.54 18.47 -34.95
C GLY A 71 23.96 17.97 -35.23
N ASN A 72 24.46 18.23 -36.45
CA ASN A 72 25.81 17.89 -36.90
C ASN A 72 26.75 19.11 -37.01
N ILE A 73 26.36 20.27 -36.49
CA ILE A 73 27.18 21.50 -36.55
C ILE A 73 27.48 22.07 -35.17
N LEU A 74 28.59 22.80 -35.06
CA LEU A 74 28.98 23.56 -33.88
C LEU A 74 28.62 25.04 -34.06
N VAL A 75 27.86 25.59 -33.13
CA VAL A 75 27.45 27.00 -33.13
C VAL A 75 28.20 27.73 -32.02
N ASN A 76 28.90 28.81 -32.38
CA ASN A 76 29.58 29.67 -31.41
C ASN A 76 28.53 30.31 -30.48
N GLN A 77 28.81 30.27 -29.18
CA GLN A 77 27.94 30.78 -28.13
C GLN A 77 28.76 31.64 -27.17
N SER A 78 28.16 32.71 -26.66
CA SER A 78 28.83 33.53 -25.66
C SER A 78 28.98 32.76 -24.34
N HIS A 79 30.01 33.11 -23.58
CA HIS A 79 30.25 32.53 -22.26
C HIS A 79 29.03 32.74 -21.33
N ASP A 80 28.46 33.95 -21.34
CA ASP A 80 27.31 34.30 -20.51
C ASP A 80 26.03 33.55 -20.90
N GLU A 81 25.73 33.43 -22.20
CA GLU A 81 24.56 32.68 -22.68
C GLU A 81 24.67 31.19 -22.34
N SER A 82 25.87 30.63 -22.49
CA SER A 82 26.16 29.24 -22.13
C SER A 82 26.00 29.01 -20.63
N ASN A 83 26.55 29.90 -19.79
CA ASN A 83 26.41 29.83 -18.34
C ASN A 83 24.94 29.93 -17.89
N GLN A 84 24.18 30.89 -18.44
CA GLN A 84 22.76 31.04 -18.15
C GLN A 84 21.96 29.80 -18.57
N THR A 85 22.31 29.17 -19.69
CA THR A 85 21.64 27.95 -20.15
C THR A 85 21.89 26.78 -19.20
N ILE A 86 23.14 26.59 -18.76
CA ILE A 86 23.50 25.54 -17.79
C ILE A 86 22.76 25.80 -16.46
N GLN A 87 22.75 27.04 -15.99
CA GLN A 87 22.08 27.41 -14.74
C GLN A 87 20.58 27.17 -14.79
N LYS A 88 19.90 27.63 -15.85
CA LYS A 88 18.45 27.40 -16.03
C LYS A 88 18.10 25.92 -16.06
N ARG A 89 18.94 25.09 -16.69
CA ARG A 89 18.76 23.63 -16.70
C ARG A 89 18.88 23.06 -15.28
N LEU A 90 19.91 23.45 -14.52
CA LEU A 90 20.08 23.03 -13.13
C LEU A 90 18.89 23.44 -12.25
N ASP A 91 18.44 24.69 -12.38
CA ASP A 91 17.31 25.19 -11.60
C ASP A 91 16.03 24.43 -11.91
N TYR A 92 15.76 24.15 -13.19
CA TYR A 92 14.62 23.32 -13.59
C TYR A 92 14.70 21.92 -12.98
N ILE A 93 15.85 21.24 -13.11
CA ILE A 93 16.03 19.88 -12.57
C ILE A 93 15.84 19.86 -11.06
N LYS A 94 16.41 20.84 -10.34
CA LYS A 94 16.27 20.95 -8.87
C LYS A 94 14.82 21.17 -8.44
N ASN A 95 14.10 22.06 -9.12
CA ASN A 95 12.69 22.30 -8.83
C ASN A 95 11.85 21.05 -9.10
N GLU A 96 12.14 20.33 -10.17
CA GLU A 96 11.43 19.10 -10.52
C GLU A 96 11.74 17.96 -9.54
N LEU A 97 12.99 17.84 -9.06
CA LEU A 97 13.36 16.92 -7.99
C LEU A 97 12.56 17.21 -6.71
N GLN A 98 12.49 18.48 -6.29
CA GLN A 98 11.71 18.89 -5.12
C GLN A 98 10.22 18.54 -5.28
N ARG A 99 9.66 18.77 -6.48
CA ARG A 99 8.28 18.41 -6.80
C ARG A 99 8.05 16.90 -6.67
N ILE A 100 8.92 16.08 -7.25
CA ILE A 100 8.80 14.62 -7.19
C ILE A 100 8.97 14.10 -5.75
N GLU A 101 9.90 14.66 -4.98
CA GLU A 101 10.06 14.31 -3.57
C GLU A 101 8.82 14.66 -2.74
N GLY A 102 8.16 15.78 -3.06
CA GLY A 102 6.85 16.12 -2.49
C GLY A 102 5.78 15.07 -2.81
N LEU A 103 5.69 14.63 -4.06
CA LEU A 103 4.74 13.61 -4.49
C LEU A 103 5.00 12.25 -3.83
N ILE A 104 6.27 11.86 -3.67
CA ILE A 104 6.65 10.63 -2.97
C ILE A 104 6.17 10.69 -1.52
N LYS A 105 6.45 11.78 -0.80
CA LYS A 105 6.00 11.97 0.59
C LYS A 105 4.48 11.97 0.73
N GLU A 106 3.79 12.62 -0.20
CA GLU A 106 2.33 12.60 -0.23
C GLU A 106 1.80 11.17 -0.45
N GLY A 107 2.41 10.42 -1.36
CA GLY A 107 2.12 9.00 -1.60
C GLY A 107 2.35 8.14 -0.35
N GLU A 108 3.45 8.34 0.37
CA GLU A 108 3.76 7.65 1.63
C GLU A 108 2.66 7.89 2.68
N ASN A 109 2.24 9.15 2.85
CA ASN A 109 1.16 9.52 3.78
C ASN A 109 -0.18 8.90 3.38
N LYS A 110 -0.53 8.93 2.09
CA LYS A 110 -1.75 8.28 1.56
C LYS A 110 -1.71 6.77 1.78
N ALA A 111 -0.56 6.14 1.54
CA ALA A 111 -0.38 4.71 1.76
C ALA A 111 -0.52 4.34 3.26
N LEU A 112 0.02 5.16 4.17
CA LEU A 112 -0.14 4.97 5.61
C LEU A 112 -1.62 5.04 6.01
N GLN A 113 -2.35 6.06 5.55
CA GLN A 113 -3.79 6.20 5.83
C GLN A 113 -4.61 5.00 5.31
N LYS A 114 -4.27 4.48 4.12
CA LYS A 114 -4.90 3.27 3.58
C LYS A 114 -4.63 2.04 4.46
N ARG A 115 -3.39 1.85 4.93
CA ARG A 115 -3.05 0.74 5.85
C ARG A 115 -3.81 0.84 7.17
N GLU A 116 -3.91 2.03 7.76
CA GLU A 116 -4.67 2.24 8.99
C GLU A 116 -6.16 1.92 8.81
N LYS A 117 -6.76 2.31 7.68
CA LYS A 117 -8.15 1.96 7.36
C LYS A 117 -8.33 0.45 7.25
N ILE A 118 -7.44 -0.23 6.52
CA ILE A 118 -7.47 -1.69 6.39
C ILE A 118 -7.40 -2.36 7.78
N GLN A 119 -6.48 -1.92 8.64
CA GLN A 119 -6.36 -2.44 10.01
C GLN A 119 -7.66 -2.25 10.81
N LYS A 120 -8.26 -1.06 10.77
CA LYS A 120 -9.53 -0.79 11.46
C LYS A 120 -10.67 -1.67 10.95
N ILE A 121 -10.75 -1.89 9.64
CA ILE A 121 -11.75 -2.77 9.03
C ILE A 121 -11.53 -4.22 9.49
N GLN A 122 -10.27 -4.69 9.50
CA GLN A 122 -9.92 -6.03 9.97
C GLN A 122 -10.23 -6.23 11.46
N GLU A 123 -9.93 -5.25 12.32
CA GLU A 123 -10.29 -5.29 13.75
C GLU A 123 -11.82 -5.34 13.94
N THR A 124 -12.56 -4.53 13.19
CA THR A 124 -14.02 -4.51 13.24
C THR A 124 -14.61 -5.84 12.77
N TYR A 125 -14.08 -6.40 11.69
CA TYR A 125 -14.44 -7.72 11.18
C TYR A 125 -14.20 -8.82 12.22
N TYR A 126 -13.02 -8.84 12.87
CA TYR A 126 -12.72 -9.82 13.91
C TYR A 126 -13.68 -9.73 15.10
N ARG A 127 -13.97 -8.50 15.57
CA ARG A 127 -14.95 -8.26 16.65
C ARG A 127 -16.36 -8.72 16.24
N PHE A 128 -16.77 -8.46 15.00
CA PHE A 128 -18.05 -8.91 14.46
C PHE A 128 -18.14 -10.44 14.48
N MET A 129 -17.13 -11.14 13.97
CA MET A 129 -17.09 -12.61 13.96
C MET A 129 -17.09 -13.21 15.36
N GLN A 130 -16.36 -12.61 16.31
CA GLN A 130 -16.36 -13.05 17.70
C GLN A 130 -17.75 -12.91 18.36
N ALA A 131 -18.43 -11.78 18.14
CA ALA A 131 -19.77 -11.56 18.66
C ALA A 131 -20.78 -12.56 18.07
N GLN A 132 -20.67 -12.87 16.76
CA GLN A 132 -21.51 -13.89 16.12
C GLN A 132 -21.27 -15.29 16.71
N GLN A 133 -20.01 -15.64 17.00
CA GLN A 133 -19.68 -16.91 17.62
C GLN A 133 -20.26 -17.04 19.03
N GLN A 134 -20.18 -15.98 19.84
CA GLN A 134 -20.76 -15.94 21.19
C GLN A 134 -22.29 -16.06 21.15
N ALA A 135 -22.96 -15.30 20.26
CA ALA A 135 -24.41 -15.40 20.07
C ALA A 135 -24.85 -16.81 19.63
N MET A 136 -24.07 -17.46 18.77
CA MET A 136 -24.33 -18.85 18.36
C MET A 136 -24.17 -19.83 19.54
N GLN A 137 -23.14 -19.66 20.38
CA GLN A 137 -22.93 -20.50 21.57
C GLN A 137 -24.07 -20.34 22.60
N GLU A 138 -24.54 -19.11 22.82
CA GLU A 138 -25.67 -18.85 23.71
C GLU A 138 -26.98 -19.44 23.19
N ALA A 139 -27.22 -19.35 21.87
CA ALA A 139 -28.38 -19.97 21.23
C ALA A 139 -28.34 -21.50 21.35
N VAL A 140 -27.16 -22.12 21.19
CA VAL A 140 -26.98 -23.57 21.36
C VAL A 140 -27.20 -23.99 22.82
N LYS A 141 -26.68 -23.24 23.81
CA LYS A 141 -26.93 -23.53 25.24
C LYS A 141 -28.42 -23.48 25.59
N LYS A 142 -29.13 -22.44 25.14
CA LYS A 142 -30.58 -22.31 25.34
C LYS A 142 -31.38 -23.43 24.66
N ALA A 143 -30.90 -23.93 23.51
CA ALA A 143 -31.51 -25.07 22.82
C ALA A 143 -31.20 -26.42 23.51
N GLN A 144 -30.06 -26.56 24.18
CA GLN A 144 -29.71 -27.77 24.94
C GLN A 144 -30.47 -27.86 26.28
N GLU A 145 -30.89 -26.73 26.84
CA GLU A 145 -31.73 -26.66 28.05
C GLU A 145 -33.22 -27.00 27.77
N GLY A 146 -33.60 -27.28 26.52
CA GLY A 146 -34.95 -27.71 26.13
C GLY A 146 -34.97 -28.70 24.95
N ASP A 147 -35.07 -30.00 25.27
CA ASP A 147 -35.40 -31.16 24.41
C ASP A 147 -34.58 -31.37 23.12
N THR A 148 -33.54 -32.20 23.21
CA THR A 148 -32.61 -32.57 22.12
C THR A 148 -33.19 -33.53 21.07
N SER A 149 -34.48 -33.87 21.15
CA SER A 149 -35.10 -34.90 20.30
C SER A 149 -35.47 -34.42 18.88
N GLN A 150 -35.24 -33.14 18.53
CA GLN A 150 -35.68 -32.54 17.25
C GLN A 150 -34.55 -31.99 16.36
N LEU A 151 -33.29 -32.36 16.61
CA LEU A 151 -32.18 -31.86 15.80
C LEU A 151 -32.17 -32.47 14.39
N SER A 152 -32.22 -31.60 13.39
CA SER A 152 -32.07 -32.00 11.98
C SER A 152 -30.66 -32.53 11.69
N PRO A 153 -30.48 -33.43 10.69
CA PRO A 153 -29.18 -34.02 10.36
C PRO A 153 -28.07 -32.98 10.09
N GLU A 154 -28.42 -31.82 9.52
CA GLU A 154 -27.47 -30.72 9.29
C GLU A 154 -26.96 -30.10 10.60
N GLN A 155 -27.81 -29.98 11.62
CA GLN A 155 -27.41 -29.44 12.92
C GLN A 155 -26.48 -30.40 13.67
N LEU A 156 -26.64 -31.72 13.48
CA LEU A 156 -25.72 -32.75 13.95
C LEU A 156 -24.37 -32.67 13.23
N GLN A 157 -24.36 -32.41 11.92
CA GLN A 157 -23.14 -32.31 11.14
C GLN A 157 -22.32 -31.06 11.52
N VAL A 158 -22.98 -29.93 11.73
CA VAL A 158 -22.32 -28.69 12.21
C VAL A 158 -21.74 -28.89 13.62
N LEU A 159 -22.47 -29.57 14.50
CA LEU A 159 -21.98 -29.89 15.85
C LEU A 159 -20.75 -30.81 15.82
N GLN A 160 -20.76 -31.83 14.95
CA GLN A 160 -19.60 -32.71 14.75
C GLN A 160 -18.39 -31.95 14.21
N GLN A 161 -18.61 -31.04 13.25
CA GLN A 161 -17.54 -30.23 12.67
C GLN A 161 -16.94 -29.25 13.70
N GLN A 162 -17.77 -28.67 14.57
CA GLN A 162 -17.32 -27.84 15.69
C GLN A 162 -16.57 -28.63 16.76
N MET A 163 -17.00 -29.84 17.09
CA MET A 163 -16.26 -30.72 18.02
C MET A 163 -14.89 -31.11 17.46
N ALA A 164 -14.80 -31.39 16.16
CA ALA A 164 -13.53 -31.69 15.50
C ALA A 164 -12.57 -30.49 15.53
N GLN A 165 -13.07 -29.27 15.32
CA GLN A 165 -12.27 -28.04 15.42
C GLN A 165 -11.79 -27.74 16.84
N MET A 166 -12.63 -27.97 17.86
CA MET A 166 -12.21 -27.85 19.26
C MET A 166 -11.11 -28.85 19.62
N GLN A 167 -11.21 -30.10 19.15
CA GLN A 167 -10.18 -31.11 19.36
C GLN A 167 -8.85 -30.72 18.70
N LEU A 168 -8.88 -30.21 17.47
CA LEU A 168 -7.70 -29.70 16.77
C LEU A 168 -7.02 -28.55 17.52
N ASN A 169 -7.80 -27.60 18.04
CA ASN A 169 -7.26 -26.48 18.80
C ASN A 169 -6.64 -26.93 20.14
N ASN A 170 -7.25 -27.88 20.84
CA ASN A 170 -6.70 -28.46 22.06
C ASN A 170 -5.40 -29.23 21.80
N ILE A 171 -5.33 -30.00 20.70
CA ILE A 171 -4.12 -30.72 20.31
C ILE A 171 -2.98 -29.72 20.02
N ASN A 172 -3.26 -28.64 19.29
CA ASN A 172 -2.27 -27.62 18.98
C ASN A 172 -1.78 -26.88 20.24
N GLN A 173 -2.66 -26.57 21.20
CA GLN A 173 -2.26 -25.97 22.48
C GLN A 173 -1.41 -26.93 23.33
N GLN A 174 -1.77 -28.21 23.40
CA GLN A 174 -0.98 -29.21 24.14
C GLN A 174 0.41 -29.44 23.52
N GLN A 175 0.55 -29.29 22.20
CA GLN A 175 1.85 -29.38 21.52
C GLN A 175 2.72 -28.13 21.75
N GLN A 176 2.12 -26.96 21.93
CA GLN A 176 2.84 -25.72 22.26
C GLN A 176 3.32 -25.69 23.72
N GLN A 177 2.62 -26.35 24.64
CA GLN A 177 3.02 -26.43 26.07
C GLN A 177 4.10 -27.49 26.34
N LYS A 178 4.45 -28.34 25.36
CA LYS A 178 5.48 -29.39 25.48
C LYS A 178 6.81 -29.03 24.80
N LYS A 179 7.00 -27.77 24.38
CA LYS A 179 8.28 -27.21 23.92
C LYS A 179 8.77 -26.19 24.92
#